data_AF-R6H476-F1
#
_entry.id   AF-R6H476-F1
#
_cell.length_a   1.000
_cell.length_b   1.000
_cell.length_c   1.000
_cell.angle_alpha   90.00
_cell.angle_beta   90.00
_cell.angle_gamma   90.00
#
_symmetry.space_group_name_H-M   'P 1'
#
loop_
_entity.id
_entity.type
_entity.pdbx_description
1 polymer ?
#
loop_
_entity_poly.entity_id
_entity_poly.type
_entity_poly.pdbx_seq_one_letter_code
_entity_poly.pdbx_strand_id
1 'polypeptide(L)'
;MWFIPVLIIGLTIFYAICYYSSKSKHSEFIKFLLVLLTFAVGYYLTYKDINIGLHYNISFYIIPFIYIGYIMKKINIADRIKSFNKWQLLFISLISLIILVLIIKFVPGRPDIANNILWNPIFYYVCAILLFYLTYLLSNFIVKSSSNVVVNLLNYIGKHTISIMCLHIAFIKLVDFLFIHFMTKNYALLPKFVFSYSKLFPVYVVIGIMGPILLELTFLKIYNLFYKKMHNKECIS
;
A
#
# COMPACT_ATOMS: atom_id res chain seq x y z
N MET A 1 -0.93 12.89 0.80
CA MET A 1 -1.43 11.50 0.84
C MET A 1 -2.12 11.17 -0.48
N TRP A 2 -1.37 10.83 -1.53
CA TRP A 2 -1.95 10.57 -2.85
C TRP A 2 -2.48 9.13 -3.00
N PHE A 3 -1.91 8.17 -2.25
CA PHE A 3 -2.18 6.75 -2.42
C PHE A 3 -3.63 6.32 -2.13
N ILE A 4 -4.25 6.78 -1.03
CA ILE A 4 -5.58 6.30 -0.62
C ILE A 4 -6.68 6.73 -1.60
N PRO A 5 -6.79 8.02 -2.00
CA PRO A 5 -7.76 8.41 -3.01
C PRO A 5 -7.57 7.65 -4.34
N VAL A 6 -6.31 7.47 -4.76
CA VAL A 6 -5.94 6.72 -5.96
C VAL A 6 -6.39 5.25 -5.88
N LEU A 7 -6.17 4.59 -4.73
CA LEU A 7 -6.60 3.21 -4.50
C LEU A 7 -8.12 3.07 -4.55
N ILE A 8 -8.86 3.96 -3.87
CA ILE A 8 -10.33 3.90 -3.82
C ILE A 8 -10.90 4.07 -5.22
N ILE A 9 -10.47 5.10 -5.96
CA ILE A 9 -10.95 5.36 -7.32
C ILE A 9 -10.59 4.21 -8.25
N GLY A 10 -9.36 3.71 -8.18
CA GLY A 10 -8.91 2.56 -8.98
C GLY A 10 -9.76 1.32 -8.72
N LEU A 11 -10.08 1.01 -7.45
CA LEU A 11 -10.95 -0.11 -7.09
C LEU A 11 -12.39 0.09 -7.58
N THR A 12 -12.94 1.29 -7.47
CA THR A 12 -14.29 1.61 -7.98
C THR A 12 -14.37 1.43 -9.50
N ILE A 13 -13.39 1.93 -10.25
CA ILE A 13 -13.32 1.75 -11.70
C ILE A 13 -13.20 0.26 -12.05
N PHE A 14 -12.31 -0.46 -11.38
CA PHE A 14 -12.14 -1.89 -11.62
C PHE A 14 -13.41 -2.69 -11.31
N TYR A 15 -14.12 -2.35 -10.24
CA TYR A 15 -15.43 -2.94 -9.93
C TYR A 15 -16.44 -2.69 -11.06
N ALA A 16 -16.52 -1.46 -11.60
CA ALA A 16 -17.37 -1.17 -12.74
C ALA A 16 -16.99 -1.99 -13.97
N ILE A 17 -15.70 -2.16 -14.28
CA ILE A 17 -15.22 -3.04 -15.36
C ILE A 17 -15.72 -4.47 -15.14
N CYS A 18 -15.59 -5.01 -13.91
CA CYS A 18 -16.09 -6.35 -13.58
C CYS A 18 -17.62 -6.46 -13.74
N TYR A 19 -18.37 -5.44 -13.35
CA TYR A 19 -19.83 -5.41 -13.45
C TYR A 19 -20.33 -5.33 -14.90
N TYR A 20 -19.71 -4.52 -15.74
CA TYR A 20 -20.12 -4.41 -17.15
C TYR A 20 -19.70 -5.62 -17.97
N SER A 21 -18.48 -6.12 -17.74
CA SER A 21 -17.97 -7.30 -18.46
C SER A 21 -18.72 -8.58 -18.14
N SER A 22 -19.27 -8.74 -16.93
CA SER A 22 -20.04 -9.93 -16.54
C SER A 22 -21.35 -10.09 -17.31
N LYS A 23 -21.85 -9.03 -17.96
CA LYS A 23 -23.05 -9.06 -18.81
C LYS A 23 -22.81 -9.70 -20.18
N SER A 24 -21.57 -10.00 -20.54
CA SER A 24 -21.20 -10.59 -21.84
C SER A 24 -20.71 -12.02 -21.71
N LYS A 25 -20.93 -12.82 -22.76
CA LYS A 25 -20.40 -14.20 -22.88
C LYS A 25 -18.87 -14.24 -22.87
N HIS A 26 -18.20 -13.20 -23.38
CA HIS A 26 -16.73 -13.07 -23.40
C HIS A 26 -16.21 -12.19 -22.27
N SER A 27 -16.75 -12.37 -21.06
CA SER A 27 -16.49 -11.50 -19.92
C SER A 27 -15.00 -11.30 -19.60
N GLU A 28 -14.17 -12.35 -19.65
CA GLU A 28 -12.74 -12.23 -19.34
C GLU A 28 -11.93 -11.48 -20.41
N PHE A 29 -12.25 -11.68 -21.69
CA PHE A 29 -11.60 -10.95 -22.78
C PHE A 29 -11.96 -9.46 -22.74
N ILE A 30 -13.23 -9.14 -22.46
CA ILE A 30 -13.70 -7.76 -22.32
C ILE A 30 -13.05 -7.09 -21.10
N LYS A 31 -12.89 -7.78 -19.97
CA LYS A 31 -12.14 -7.27 -18.82
C LYS A 31 -10.72 -6.90 -19.22
N PHE A 32 -10.01 -7.80 -19.88
CA PHE A 32 -8.64 -7.56 -20.33
C PHE A 32 -8.54 -6.33 -21.25
N LEU A 33 -9.45 -6.22 -22.22
CA LEU A 33 -9.47 -5.10 -23.17
C LEU A 33 -9.76 -3.76 -22.47
N LEU A 34 -10.75 -3.73 -21.56
CA LEU A 34 -11.08 -2.53 -20.78
C LEU A 34 -9.93 -2.12 -19.85
N VAL A 35 -9.27 -3.08 -19.19
CA VAL A 35 -8.09 -2.82 -18.36
C VAL A 35 -6.96 -2.23 -19.20
N LEU A 36 -6.69 -2.79 -20.38
CA LEU A 36 -5.66 -2.27 -21.29
C LEU A 36 -5.99 -0.86 -21.79
N LEU A 37 -7.25 -0.57 -22.08
CA LEU A 37 -7.70 0.76 -22.46
C LEU A 37 -7.52 1.77 -21.30
N THR A 38 -7.92 1.42 -20.08
CA THR A 38 -7.71 2.29 -18.92
C THR A 38 -6.23 2.52 -18.63
N PHE A 39 -5.38 1.51 -18.83
CA PHE A 39 -3.93 1.65 -18.73
C PHE A 39 -3.37 2.64 -19.75
N ALA A 40 -3.78 2.54 -21.02
CA ALA A 40 -3.34 3.44 -22.07
C ALA A 40 -3.72 4.90 -21.76
N VAL A 41 -4.94 5.13 -21.25
CA VAL A 41 -5.39 6.45 -20.80
C VAL A 41 -4.54 6.95 -19.62
N GLY A 42 -4.33 6.12 -18.59
CA GLY A 42 -3.50 6.48 -17.44
C GLY A 42 -2.05 6.79 -17.80
N TYR A 43 -1.47 6.00 -18.72
CA TYR A 43 -0.12 6.23 -19.24
C TYR A 43 -0.02 7.55 -20.00
N TYR A 44 -0.98 7.82 -20.91
CA TYR A 44 -1.01 9.07 -21.66
C TYR A 44 -1.10 10.30 -20.76
N LEU A 45 -2.02 10.29 -19.78
CA LEU A 45 -2.19 11.38 -18.83
C LEU A 45 -0.93 11.64 -18.00
N THR A 46 -0.27 10.57 -17.57
CA THR A 46 0.95 10.67 -16.76
C THR A 46 2.15 11.12 -17.59
N TYR A 47 2.29 10.64 -18.83
CA TYR A 47 3.35 11.07 -19.75
C TYR A 47 3.24 12.54 -20.15
N LYS A 48 2.01 13.07 -20.25
CA LYS A 48 1.76 14.48 -20.56
C LYS A 48 1.73 15.39 -19.33
N ASP A 49 2.04 14.85 -18.14
CA ASP A 49 1.98 15.58 -16.87
C ASP A 49 0.63 16.29 -16.62
N ILE A 50 -0.46 15.73 -17.17
CA ILE A 50 -1.80 16.27 -16.99
C ILE A 50 -2.29 15.82 -15.61
N ASN A 51 -2.06 16.66 -14.62
CA ASN A 51 -2.47 16.40 -13.25
C ASN A 51 -3.95 16.74 -13.08
N ILE A 52 -4.81 15.73 -13.25
CA ILE A 52 -6.18 15.77 -12.75
C ILE A 52 -6.04 15.71 -11.22
N GLY A 53 -6.26 16.85 -10.55
CA GLY A 53 -5.80 17.14 -9.17
C GLY A 53 -5.85 15.99 -8.16
N LEU A 54 -4.97 16.04 -7.14
CA LEU A 54 -4.66 14.90 -6.23
C LEU A 54 -4.03 13.68 -6.93
N HIS A 55 -3.45 13.85 -8.12
CA HIS A 55 -2.81 12.79 -8.92
C HIS A 55 -3.76 11.64 -9.30
N TYR A 56 -5.01 11.94 -9.65
CA TYR A 56 -5.98 10.92 -10.05
C TYR A 56 -5.63 10.21 -11.35
N ASN A 57 -4.77 10.79 -12.20
CA ASN A 57 -4.17 10.13 -13.36
C ASN A 57 -3.54 8.77 -12.99
N ILE A 58 -2.93 8.67 -11.80
CA ILE A 58 -2.31 7.43 -11.31
C ILE A 58 -3.37 6.35 -11.06
N SER A 59 -4.61 6.71 -10.72
CA SER A 59 -5.71 5.75 -10.46
C SER A 59 -6.00 4.87 -11.66
N PHE A 60 -5.93 5.43 -12.87
CA PHE A 60 -6.08 4.66 -14.11
C PHE A 60 -4.85 3.79 -14.38
N TYR A 61 -3.67 4.31 -14.05
CA TYR A 61 -2.41 3.61 -14.23
C TYR A 61 -2.29 2.36 -13.33
N ILE A 62 -2.90 2.35 -12.13
CA ILE A 62 -2.78 1.19 -11.22
C ILE A 62 -3.74 0.03 -11.53
N ILE A 63 -4.74 0.22 -12.38
CA ILE A 63 -5.79 -0.78 -12.66
C ILE A 63 -5.21 -2.13 -13.12
N PRO A 64 -4.17 -2.20 -13.98
CA PRO A 64 -3.56 -3.48 -14.34
C PRO A 64 -3.00 -4.24 -13.13
N PHE A 65 -2.49 -3.58 -12.09
CA PHE A 65 -2.06 -4.28 -10.87
C PHE A 65 -3.23 -4.90 -10.12
N ILE A 66 -4.35 -4.18 -10.03
CA ILE A 66 -5.59 -4.69 -9.43
C ILE A 66 -6.07 -5.92 -10.21
N TYR A 67 -6.02 -5.85 -11.55
CA TYR A 67 -6.38 -6.97 -12.42
C TYR A 67 -5.44 -8.18 -12.28
N ILE A 68 -4.13 -7.97 -12.18
CA ILE A 68 -3.15 -9.03 -11.89
C ILE A 68 -3.49 -9.69 -10.56
N GLY A 69 -3.75 -8.92 -9.50
CA GLY A 69 -4.17 -9.44 -8.20
C GLY A 69 -5.46 -10.28 -8.28
N TYR A 70 -6.44 -9.83 -9.08
CA TYR A 70 -7.67 -10.59 -9.36
C TYR A 70 -7.37 -11.93 -10.06
N ILE A 71 -6.52 -11.95 -11.09
CA ILE A 71 -6.12 -13.19 -11.77
C ILE A 71 -5.37 -14.12 -10.80
N MET A 72 -4.45 -13.59 -10.00
CA MET A 72 -3.68 -14.39 -9.05
C MET A 72 -4.58 -15.09 -8.03
N LYS A 73 -5.63 -14.40 -7.57
CA LYS A 73 -6.67 -14.98 -6.71
C LYS A 73 -7.46 -16.07 -7.45
N LYS A 74 -7.83 -15.84 -8.71
CA LYS A 74 -8.59 -16.81 -9.53
C LYS A 74 -7.81 -18.11 -9.81
N ILE A 75 -6.49 -18.05 -9.97
CA ILE A 75 -5.62 -19.21 -10.25
C ILE A 75 -5.16 -19.90 -8.96
N ASN A 76 -5.55 -19.42 -7.77
CA ASN A 76 -5.14 -19.96 -6.47
C ASN A 76 -3.62 -20.07 -6.29
N ILE A 77 -2.87 -19.09 -6.82
CA ILE A 77 -1.40 -19.02 -6.65
C ILE A 77 -1.03 -19.02 -5.16
N ALA A 78 -1.89 -18.41 -4.33
CA ALA A 78 -1.74 -18.36 -2.89
C ALA A 78 -1.60 -19.75 -2.25
N ASP A 79 -2.39 -20.73 -2.70
CA ASP A 79 -2.40 -22.08 -2.12
C ASP A 79 -1.19 -22.90 -2.59
N ARG A 80 -0.75 -22.71 -3.84
CA ARG A 80 0.48 -23.32 -4.35
C ARG A 80 1.70 -22.88 -3.56
N ILE A 81 1.79 -21.62 -3.18
CA ILE A 81 2.94 -21.11 -2.43
C ILE A 81 2.91 -21.60 -0.97
N LYS A 82 1.71 -21.73 -0.38
CA LYS A 82 1.56 -22.27 0.98
C LYS A 82 2.04 -23.71 1.11
N SER A 83 2.02 -24.51 0.04
CA SER A 83 2.48 -25.90 0.08
C SER A 83 4.01 -26.04 0.18
N PHE A 84 4.77 -25.01 -0.19
CA PHE A 84 6.24 -25.04 -0.13
C PHE A 84 6.76 -25.14 1.29
N ASN A 85 7.84 -25.89 1.50
CA ASN A 85 8.50 -25.99 2.80
C ASN A 85 9.27 -24.68 3.13
N LYS A 86 9.67 -24.49 4.40
CA LYS A 86 10.31 -23.24 4.85
C LYS A 86 11.61 -22.92 4.09
N TRP A 87 12.38 -23.95 3.73
CA TRP A 87 13.66 -23.77 3.04
C TRP A 87 13.48 -23.42 1.56
N GLN A 88 12.48 -24.00 0.89
CA GLN A 88 12.06 -23.63 -0.46
C GLN A 88 11.59 -22.17 -0.50
N LEU A 89 10.75 -21.76 0.45
CA LEU A 89 10.29 -20.36 0.55
C LEU A 89 11.47 -19.40 0.72
N LEU A 90 12.42 -19.72 1.62
CA LEU A 90 13.62 -18.92 1.81
C LEU A 90 14.46 -18.85 0.53
N PHE A 91 14.75 -19.99 -0.10
CA PHE A 91 15.57 -20.06 -1.30
C PHE A 91 14.97 -19.26 -2.46
N ILE A 92 13.67 -19.43 -2.73
CA ILE A 92 12.97 -18.68 -3.80
C ILE A 92 12.90 -17.18 -3.44
N SER A 93 12.71 -16.83 -2.16
CA SER A 93 12.73 -15.41 -1.74
C SER A 93 14.12 -14.77 -1.95
N LEU A 94 15.21 -15.49 -1.68
CA LEU A 94 16.56 -15.00 -1.91
C LEU A 94 16.85 -14.84 -3.41
N ILE A 95 16.45 -15.80 -4.24
CA ILE A 95 16.60 -15.71 -5.69
C ILE A 95 15.82 -14.51 -6.24
N SER A 96 14.55 -14.35 -5.85
CA SER A 96 13.72 -13.23 -6.31
C SER A 96 14.27 -11.88 -5.84
N LEU A 97 14.83 -11.80 -4.64
CA LEU A 97 15.54 -10.62 -4.15
C LEU A 97 16.79 -10.32 -4.98
N ILE A 98 17.62 -11.33 -5.28
CA ILE A 98 18.82 -11.17 -6.12
C ILE A 98 18.42 -10.67 -7.51
N ILE A 99 17.42 -11.28 -8.14
CA ILE A 99 16.91 -10.84 -9.45
C ILE A 99 16.44 -9.39 -9.39
N LEU A 100 15.67 -9.02 -8.36
CA LEU A 100 15.19 -7.64 -8.19
C LEU A 100 16.35 -6.64 -8.06
N VAL A 101 17.37 -6.97 -7.25
CA VAL A 101 18.56 -6.13 -7.06
C VAL A 101 19.36 -6.00 -8.36
N LEU A 102 19.54 -7.08 -9.12
CA LEU A 102 20.22 -7.06 -10.40
C LEU A 102 19.47 -6.16 -11.40
N ILE A 103 18.15 -6.33 -11.52
CA ILE A 103 17.30 -5.51 -12.39
C ILE A 103 17.44 -4.03 -12.05
N ILE A 104 17.40 -3.66 -10.76
CA ILE A 104 17.54 -2.27 -10.31
C ILE A 104 18.95 -1.71 -10.59
N LYS A 105 20.00 -2.54 -10.51
CA LYS A 105 21.38 -2.10 -10.72
C LYS A 105 21.73 -1.90 -12.20
N PHE A 106 21.22 -2.76 -13.07
CA PHE A 106 21.57 -2.75 -14.51
C PHE A 106 20.72 -1.80 -15.33
N VAL A 107 19.53 -1.44 -14.85
CA VAL A 107 18.62 -0.56 -15.59
C VAL A 107 18.76 0.87 -15.04
N PRO A 108 19.25 1.83 -15.84
CA PRO A 108 19.41 3.21 -15.39
C PRO A 108 18.04 3.87 -15.17
N GLY A 109 17.90 4.67 -14.12
CA GLY A 109 16.67 5.42 -13.84
C GLY A 109 15.86 4.85 -12.68
N ARG A 110 14.99 5.70 -12.13
CA ARG A 110 14.13 5.36 -10.98
C ARG A 110 12.71 5.76 -11.34
N PRO A 111 11.79 4.80 -11.54
CA PRO A 111 10.40 5.14 -11.77
C PRO A 111 9.84 5.75 -10.48
N ASP A 112 9.35 6.99 -10.56
CA ASP A 112 8.70 7.67 -9.45
C ASP A 112 7.33 8.17 -9.90
N ILE A 113 6.33 7.34 -9.66
CA ILE A 113 4.95 7.61 -10.05
C ILE A 113 4.36 8.78 -9.26
N ALA A 114 4.82 9.03 -8.04
CA ALA A 114 4.32 10.16 -7.25
C ALA A 114 4.67 11.51 -7.92
N ASN A 115 5.79 11.53 -8.65
CA ASN A 115 6.26 12.69 -9.40
C ASN A 115 6.04 12.56 -10.91
N ASN A 116 5.18 11.63 -11.37
CA ASN A 116 4.93 11.32 -12.78
C ASN A 116 6.18 10.92 -13.60
N ILE A 117 7.28 10.55 -12.95
CA ILE A 117 8.53 10.15 -13.61
C ILE A 117 8.40 8.69 -14.05
N LEU A 118 7.83 8.49 -15.23
CA LEU A 118 7.69 7.19 -15.89
C LEU A 118 8.80 7.01 -16.93
N TRP A 119 10.01 6.65 -16.48
CA TRP A 119 11.14 6.41 -17.39
C TRP A 119 10.91 5.18 -18.29
N ASN A 120 10.49 4.05 -17.70
CA ASN A 120 10.11 2.86 -18.45
C ASN A 120 8.93 2.16 -17.74
N PRO A 121 7.71 2.15 -18.33
CA PRO A 121 6.54 1.57 -17.70
C PRO A 121 6.69 0.05 -17.50
N ILE A 122 7.24 -0.67 -18.47
CA ILE A 122 7.41 -2.12 -18.40
C ILE A 122 8.32 -2.49 -17.22
N PHE A 123 9.45 -1.77 -17.08
CA PHE A 123 10.37 -1.96 -15.98
C PHE A 123 9.69 -1.77 -14.61
N TYR A 124 8.85 -0.73 -14.49
CA TYR A 124 8.08 -0.47 -13.27
C TYR A 124 7.15 -1.64 -12.93
N TYR A 125 6.38 -2.15 -13.91
CA TYR A 125 5.49 -3.30 -13.70
C TYR A 125 6.23 -4.56 -13.30
N VAL A 126 7.34 -4.87 -13.97
CA VAL A 126 8.16 -6.05 -13.66
C VAL A 126 8.68 -5.97 -12.22
N CYS A 127 9.24 -4.82 -11.82
CA CYS A 127 9.74 -4.63 -10.46
C CYS A 127 8.63 -4.74 -9.42
N ALA A 128 7.47 -4.13 -9.66
CA ALA A 128 6.33 -4.17 -8.75
C ALA A 128 5.78 -5.60 -8.60
N ILE A 129 5.61 -6.35 -9.68
CA ILE A 129 5.16 -7.75 -9.64
C ILE A 129 6.16 -8.64 -8.89
N LEU A 130 7.46 -8.48 -9.16
CA LEU A 130 8.52 -9.19 -8.44
C LEU A 130 8.49 -8.87 -6.95
N LEU A 131 8.28 -7.61 -6.58
CA LEU A 131 8.18 -7.20 -5.18
C LEU A 131 6.92 -7.74 -4.50
N PHE A 132 5.77 -7.75 -5.18
CA PHE A 132 4.56 -8.39 -4.68
C PHE A 132 4.76 -9.88 -4.45
N TYR A 133 5.44 -10.56 -5.38
CA TYR A 133 5.75 -11.97 -5.24
C TYR A 133 6.73 -12.24 -4.08
N LEU A 134 7.80 -11.45 -3.99
CA LEU A 134 8.80 -11.54 -2.91
C LEU A 134 8.17 -11.32 -1.53
N THR A 135 7.34 -10.29 -1.38
CA THR A 135 6.65 -9.99 -0.11
C THR A 135 5.73 -11.11 0.31
N TYR A 136 5.02 -11.74 -0.64
CA TYR A 136 4.16 -12.89 -0.37
C TYR A 136 4.94 -14.17 -0.01
N LEU A 137 6.11 -14.39 -0.61
CA LEU A 137 7.00 -15.49 -0.21
C LEU A 137 7.55 -15.28 1.21
N LEU A 138 8.03 -14.05 1.49
CA LEU A 138 8.55 -13.68 2.79
C LEU A 138 7.49 -13.79 3.89
N SER A 139 6.24 -13.37 3.63
CA SER A 139 5.17 -13.51 4.63
C SER A 139 4.92 -14.97 4.99
N ASN A 140 4.88 -15.87 4.00
CA ASN A 140 4.72 -17.31 4.25
C ASN A 140 5.94 -17.93 4.95
N PHE A 141 7.15 -17.47 4.62
CA PHE A 141 8.36 -17.88 5.32
C PHE A 141 8.32 -17.47 6.80
N ILE A 142 7.97 -16.21 7.09
CA ILE A 142 7.87 -15.68 8.46
C ILE A 142 6.87 -16.49 9.27
N VAL A 143 5.69 -16.79 8.70
CA VAL A 143 4.66 -17.60 9.37
C VAL A 143 5.17 -19.00 9.75
N LYS A 144 6.01 -19.63 8.93
CA LYS A 144 6.55 -20.98 9.19
C LYS A 144 7.82 -21.00 10.04
N SER A 145 8.56 -19.89 10.10
CA SER A 145 9.89 -19.83 10.70
C SER A 145 9.96 -19.04 12.01
N SER A 146 9.02 -18.13 12.25
CA SER A 146 9.06 -17.20 13.39
C SER A 146 8.16 -17.66 14.54
N SER A 147 8.36 -17.07 15.71
CA SER A 147 7.48 -17.29 16.87
C SER A 147 6.08 -16.73 16.63
N ASN A 148 5.08 -17.33 17.27
CA ASN A 148 3.68 -16.89 17.21
C ASN A 148 3.52 -15.41 17.62
N VAL A 149 4.38 -14.91 18.51
CA VAL A 149 4.38 -13.51 18.95
C VAL A 149 4.66 -12.56 17.79
N VAL A 150 5.70 -12.84 16.99
CA VAL A 150 6.08 -12.00 15.84
C VAL A 150 4.99 -12.02 14.78
N VAL A 151 4.45 -13.21 14.49
CA VAL A 151 3.35 -13.37 13.52
C VAL A 151 2.11 -12.61 13.95
N ASN A 152 1.72 -12.70 15.23
CA ASN A 152 0.57 -11.99 15.77
C ASN A 152 0.76 -10.47 15.72
N LEU A 153 1.96 -9.98 16.04
CA LEU A 153 2.28 -8.56 15.97
C LEU A 153 2.20 -8.04 14.52
N LEU A 154 2.79 -8.75 13.55
CA LEU A 154 2.72 -8.37 12.14
C LEU A 154 1.28 -8.41 11.61
N ASN A 155 0.50 -9.43 11.98
CA ASN A 155 -0.92 -9.51 11.63
C ASN A 155 -1.72 -8.35 12.24
N TYR A 156 -1.40 -7.96 13.47
CA TYR A 156 -2.04 -6.84 14.14
C TYR A 156 -1.75 -5.52 13.41
N ILE A 157 -0.48 -5.23 13.12
CA ILE A 157 -0.09 -4.04 12.33
C ILE A 157 -0.76 -4.08 10.94
N GLY A 158 -0.80 -5.25 10.30
CA GLY A 158 -1.43 -5.48 9.00
C GLY A 158 -2.92 -5.09 8.97
N LYS A 159 -3.67 -5.42 10.03
CA LYS A 159 -5.10 -5.08 10.15
C LYS A 159 -5.35 -3.57 10.20
N HIS A 160 -4.41 -2.80 10.74
CA HIS A 160 -4.50 -1.34 10.87
C HIS A 160 -3.77 -0.58 9.75
N THR A 161 -3.39 -1.25 8.66
CA THR A 161 -2.62 -0.66 7.55
C THR A 161 -3.28 0.58 6.95
N ILE A 162 -4.60 0.60 6.77
CA ILE A 162 -5.32 1.77 6.21
C ILE A 162 -5.13 2.99 7.12
N SER A 163 -5.37 2.84 8.43
CA SER A 163 -5.19 3.90 9.42
C SER A 163 -3.75 4.40 9.46
N ILE A 164 -2.78 3.48 9.44
CA ILE A 164 -1.35 3.81 9.37
C ILE A 164 -1.08 4.62 8.09
N MET A 165 -1.52 4.15 6.92
CA MET A 165 -1.33 4.86 5.66
C MET A 165 -1.98 6.24 5.64
N CYS A 166 -3.13 6.44 6.30
CA CYS A 166 -3.80 7.73 6.41
C CYS A 166 -3.07 8.73 7.30
N LEU A 167 -2.47 8.27 8.40
CA LEU A 167 -2.06 9.14 9.52
C LEU A 167 -0.54 9.17 9.78
N HIS A 168 0.26 8.24 9.26
CA HIS A 168 1.68 8.16 9.57
C HIS A 168 2.45 9.46 9.31
N ILE A 169 2.19 10.18 8.19
CA ILE A 169 2.83 11.47 7.90
C ILE A 169 2.47 12.52 8.96
N ALA A 170 1.21 12.55 9.41
CA ALA A 170 0.77 13.50 10.44
C ALA A 170 1.50 13.25 11.77
N PHE A 171 1.64 11.98 12.17
CA PHE A 171 2.39 11.60 13.38
C PHE A 171 3.90 11.87 13.23
N ILE A 172 4.49 11.59 12.07
CA ILE A 172 5.90 11.94 11.81
C ILE A 172 6.11 13.46 11.94
N LYS A 173 5.18 14.26 11.39
CA LYS A 173 5.24 15.72 11.48
C LYS A 173 5.00 16.26 12.87
N LEU A 174 4.18 15.59 13.68
CA LEU A 174 4.01 15.90 15.09
C LEU A 174 5.34 15.71 15.85
N VAL A 175 6.09 14.65 15.55
CA VAL A 175 7.42 14.44 16.15
C VAL A 175 8.41 15.51 15.70
N ASP A 176 8.45 15.84 14.40
CA ASP A 176 9.27 16.96 13.88
C ASP A 176 8.93 18.26 14.64
N PHE A 177 7.65 18.56 14.80
CA PHE A 177 7.18 19.76 15.49
C PHE A 177 7.62 19.80 16.96
N LEU A 178 7.39 18.72 17.71
CA LEU A 178 7.81 18.64 19.12
C LEU A 178 9.32 18.76 19.26
N PHE A 179 10.09 18.05 18.43
CA PHE A 179 11.54 18.08 18.51
C PHE A 179 12.10 19.47 18.17
N ILE A 180 11.58 20.12 17.12
CA ILE A 180 11.99 21.47 16.76
C ILE A 180 11.61 22.45 17.86
N HIS A 181 10.37 22.39 18.36
CA HIS A 181 9.88 23.31 19.37
C HIS A 181 10.71 23.28 20.67
N PHE A 182 11.05 22.08 21.15
CA PHE A 182 11.75 21.90 22.41
C PHE A 182 13.28 21.96 22.30
N MET A 183 13.88 21.49 21.21
CA MET A 183 15.35 21.34 21.13
C MET A 183 16.03 22.41 20.28
N THR A 184 15.54 22.71 19.09
CA THR A 184 16.30 23.50 18.10
C THR A 184 15.74 24.90 17.83
N LYS A 185 14.44 25.11 18.02
CA LYS A 185 13.67 26.32 17.68
C LYS A 185 13.82 26.77 16.21
N ASN A 186 14.39 25.93 15.35
CA ASN A 186 14.58 26.23 13.93
C ASN A 186 13.38 25.75 13.12
N TYR A 187 12.32 26.54 13.11
CA TYR A 187 11.07 26.24 12.41
C TYR A 187 11.21 26.19 10.89
N ALA A 188 12.30 26.70 10.31
CA ALA A 188 12.55 26.62 8.87
C ALA A 188 12.71 25.17 8.38
N LEU A 189 12.97 24.22 9.29
CA LEU A 189 13.11 22.80 8.96
C LEU A 189 11.76 22.06 8.89
N LEU A 190 10.70 22.60 9.51
CA LEU A 190 9.39 21.96 9.61
C LEU A 190 8.75 21.59 8.24
N PRO A 191 8.88 22.41 7.17
CA PRO A 191 8.32 22.09 5.86
C PRO A 191 8.99 20.90 5.16
N LYS A 192 10.17 20.45 5.62
CA LYS A 192 10.95 19.41 4.93
C LYS A 192 10.25 18.06 4.96
N PHE A 193 9.86 17.53 3.80
CA PHE A 193 9.22 16.22 3.69
C PHE A 193 10.27 15.08 3.57
N VAL A 194 10.10 13.88 4.13
CA VAL A 194 9.05 13.37 5.05
C VAL A 194 9.39 13.70 6.52
N PHE A 195 10.66 13.67 6.89
CA PHE A 195 11.17 13.96 8.23
C PHE A 195 12.37 14.91 8.17
N SER A 196 12.58 15.69 9.21
CA SER A 196 13.58 16.77 9.20
C SER A 196 14.98 16.29 9.60
N TYR A 197 15.06 15.29 10.49
CA TYR A 197 16.31 14.81 11.10
C TYR A 197 16.59 13.32 10.86
N SER A 198 17.60 12.98 10.07
CA SER A 198 17.93 11.58 9.73
C SER A 198 18.31 10.70 10.92
N LYS A 199 18.96 11.27 11.94
CA LYS A 199 19.37 10.52 13.14
C LYS A 199 18.18 9.97 13.95
N LEU A 200 17.01 10.61 13.85
CA LEU A 200 15.78 10.20 14.54
C LEU A 200 14.92 9.23 13.71
N PHE A 201 15.45 8.71 12.59
CA PHE A 201 14.72 7.82 11.70
C PHE A 201 14.01 6.65 12.41
N PRO A 202 14.66 5.90 13.34
CA PRO A 202 13.97 4.82 14.04
C PRO A 202 12.75 5.28 14.85
N VAL A 203 12.84 6.47 15.46
CA VAL A 203 11.77 7.07 16.25
C VAL A 203 10.58 7.44 15.36
N TYR A 204 10.84 8.03 14.18
CA TYR A 204 9.78 8.33 13.20
C TYR A 204 9.06 7.08 12.71
N VAL A 205 9.77 5.98 12.49
CA VAL A 205 9.14 4.71 12.07
C VAL A 205 8.23 4.17 13.16
N VAL A 206 8.73 4.10 14.41
CA VAL A 206 7.95 3.58 15.54
C VAL A 206 6.70 4.43 15.77
N ILE A 207 6.84 5.76 15.84
CA ILE A 207 5.71 6.66 16.10
C ILE A 207 4.76 6.74 14.91
N GLY A 208 5.29 6.69 13.68
CA GLY A 208 4.48 6.67 12.46
C GLY A 208 3.58 5.43 12.35
N ILE A 209 3.97 4.31 12.97
CA ILE A 209 3.15 3.08 13.03
C ILE A 209 2.27 3.07 14.29
N MET A 210 2.84 3.30 15.47
CA MET A 210 2.12 3.19 16.74
C MET A 210 1.09 4.30 16.95
N GLY A 211 1.40 5.53 16.53
CA GLY A 211 0.53 6.69 16.69
C GLY A 211 -0.86 6.49 16.08
N PRO A 212 -0.96 6.15 14.77
CA PRO A 212 -2.23 5.86 14.12
C PRO A 212 -3.03 4.74 14.80
N ILE A 213 -2.36 3.66 15.20
CA ILE A 213 -3.00 2.52 15.88
C ILE A 213 -3.60 2.97 17.22
N LEU A 214 -2.84 3.72 18.03
CA LEU A 214 -3.32 4.20 19.33
C LEU A 214 -4.50 5.17 19.17
N LEU A 215 -4.48 6.02 18.15
CA LEU A 215 -5.58 6.93 17.85
C LEU A 215 -6.85 6.16 17.46
N GLU A 216 -6.73 5.15 16.60
CA GLU A 216 -7.86 4.31 16.23
C GLU A 216 -8.46 3.59 17.44
N LEU A 217 -7.62 3.01 18.30
CA LEU A 217 -8.07 2.31 19.51
C LEU A 217 -8.77 3.25 20.50
N THR A 218 -8.23 4.46 20.70
CA THR A 218 -8.85 5.44 21.59
C THR A 218 -10.19 5.91 21.04
N PHE A 219 -10.28 6.16 19.73
CA PHE A 219 -11.54 6.51 19.07
C PHE A 219 -12.60 5.41 19.21
N LEU A 220 -12.26 4.14 18.95
CA LEU A 220 -13.19 3.01 19.12
C LEU A 220 -13.66 2.86 20.57
N LYS A 221 -12.77 3.05 21.54
CA LYS A 221 -13.12 3.00 22.96
C LYS A 221 -14.09 4.11 23.34
N ILE A 222 -13.84 5.34 22.87
CA ILE A 222 -14.73 6.49 23.09
C ILE A 222 -16.09 6.23 22.44
N TYR A 223 -16.11 5.80 21.18
CA TYR A 223 -17.34 5.48 20.45
C TYR A 223 -18.19 4.43 21.20
N ASN A 224 -17.58 3.34 21.67
CA ASN A 224 -18.28 2.29 22.41
C ASN A 224 -18.85 2.79 23.75
N LEU A 225 -18.14 3.69 24.44
CA LEU A 225 -18.65 4.33 25.66
C LEU A 225 -19.87 5.20 25.37
N PHE A 226 -19.85 5.98 24.28
CA PHE A 226 -21.00 6.77 23.86
C PHE A 226 -22.18 5.91 23.41
N TYR A 227 -21.94 4.89 22.59
CA TYR A 227 -22.95 3.95 22.12
C TYR A 227 -23.66 3.24 23.28
N LYS A 228 -22.89 2.71 24.24
CA LYS A 228 -23.45 2.05 25.44
C LYS A 228 -24.27 3.02 26.31
N LYS A 229 -23.85 4.29 26.40
CA LYS A 229 -24.57 5.34 27.14
C LYS A 229 -25.88 5.74 26.47
N MET A 230 -25.96 5.69 25.13
CA MET A 230 -27.20 5.94 24.40
C MET A 230 -28.19 4.78 24.53
N HIS A 231 -27.74 3.54 24.33
CA HIS A 231 -28.63 2.37 24.36
C HIS A 231 -29.15 2.04 25.78
N ASN A 232 -28.38 2.35 26.83
CA ASN A 232 -28.86 2.23 28.21
C ASN A 232 -29.93 3.29 28.58
N LYS A 233 -30.09 4.37 27.81
CA LYS A 233 -31.17 5.34 28.04
C LYS A 233 -32.50 4.88 27.44
N GLU A 234 -32.48 4.06 26.38
CA GLU A 234 -33.70 3.58 25.70
C GLU A 234 -34.36 2.38 26.41
N CYS A 235 -33.66 1.67 27.30
CA CYS A 235 -34.25 0.55 28.08
C CYS A 235 -34.82 0.96 29.44
N ILE A 236 -34.86 2.27 29.76
CA ILE A 236 -35.37 2.80 31.04
C ILE A 236 -36.63 3.68 30.83
N SER A 237 -37.06 3.88 29.58
CA SER A 237 -38.33 4.56 29.23
C SER A 237 -39.44 3.56 28.95
#